data_AF-A0A2A5EUW6-F1
#
_entry.id   AF-A0A2A5EUW6-F1
#
_cell.length_a   1.000
_cell.length_b   1.000
_cell.length_c   1.000
_cell.angle_alpha   90.00
_cell.angle_beta   90.00
_cell.angle_gamma   90.00
#
_symmetry.space_group_name_H-M   'P 1'
#
loop_
_entity.id
_entity.type
_entity.pdbx_description
1 polymer ?
#
loop_
_entity_poly.entity_id
_entity_poly.type
_entity_poly.pdbx_seq_one_letter_code
_entity_poly.pdbx_strand_id
1 'polypeptide(L)'
;MKQTNLIASLALMALLAACSTPQERTAKAKTQRTTDNMECSSLGFNPATEGFANCLLRLKEIRAQEARTRALNNTQRNAFSPWRWPHQRYRYPYWY
;
A
#
# COMPACT_ATOMS: atom_id res chain seq x y z
N MET A 1 12.03 -13.07 40.61
CA MET A 1 11.71 -11.66 40.25
C MET A 1 12.40 -11.15 38.98
N LYS A 2 13.56 -11.68 38.54
CA LYS A 2 14.22 -11.23 37.30
C LYS A 2 13.59 -11.74 35.98
N GLN A 3 12.98 -12.94 35.97
CA GLN A 3 12.42 -13.55 34.75
C GLN A 3 11.06 -12.99 34.32
N THR A 4 10.22 -12.54 35.26
CA THR A 4 8.90 -11.94 34.95
C THR A 4 9.04 -10.60 34.22
N ASN A 5 10.10 -9.84 34.51
CA ASN A 5 10.36 -8.55 33.88
C ASN A 5 10.89 -8.69 32.44
N LEU A 6 11.56 -9.80 32.12
CA LEU A 6 12.02 -10.13 30.77
C LEU A 6 10.89 -10.57 29.84
N ILE A 7 9.90 -11.31 30.38
CA ILE A 7 8.75 -11.77 29.60
C ILE A 7 7.81 -10.58 29.28
N ALA A 8 7.61 -9.67 30.23
CA ALA A 8 6.80 -8.47 30.04
C ALA A 8 7.38 -7.50 28.98
N SER A 9 8.70 -7.40 28.90
CA SER A 9 9.38 -6.55 27.92
C SER A 9 9.38 -7.14 26.50
N LEU A 10 9.48 -8.48 26.37
CA LEU A 10 9.37 -9.16 25.06
C LEU A 10 7.94 -9.10 24.50
N ALA A 11 6.94 -9.21 25.40
CA ALA A 11 5.52 -9.11 25.04
C ALA A 11 5.16 -7.71 24.52
N LEU A 12 5.74 -6.66 25.09
CA LEU A 12 5.53 -5.28 24.63
C LEU A 12 6.16 -5.03 23.25
N MET A 13 7.34 -5.59 22.98
CA MET A 13 8.00 -5.46 21.66
C MET A 13 7.25 -6.21 20.55
N ALA A 14 6.60 -7.35 20.84
CA ALA A 14 5.78 -8.07 19.86
C ALA A 14 4.48 -7.33 19.49
N LEU A 15 3.95 -6.49 20.39
CA LEU A 15 2.74 -5.71 20.15
C LEU A 15 2.98 -4.51 19.21
N LEU A 16 4.22 -4.01 19.10
CA LEU A 16 4.57 -2.91 18.18
C LEU A 16 4.95 -3.35 16.76
N ALA A 17 5.22 -4.65 16.51
CA ALA A 17 5.46 -5.18 15.16
C ALA A 17 4.16 -5.30 14.31
N ALA A 18 3.02 -4.95 14.90
CA ALA A 18 1.67 -5.29 14.41
C ALA A 18 1.06 -4.36 13.34
N CYS A 19 1.80 -3.38 12.79
CA CYS A 19 1.23 -2.44 11.80
C CYS A 19 1.66 -2.66 10.33
N SER A 20 2.58 -3.59 10.06
CA SER A 20 2.90 -4.25 8.78
C SER A 20 4.37 -4.58 8.76
N THR A 21 4.68 -5.87 8.82
CA THR A 21 6.07 -6.31 8.70
C THR A 21 6.59 -6.01 7.28
N PRO A 22 7.89 -5.68 7.10
CA PRO A 22 8.45 -5.47 5.77
C PRO A 22 8.30 -6.72 4.88
N GLN A 23 8.27 -7.91 5.49
CA GLN A 23 7.99 -9.19 4.83
C GLN A 23 6.59 -9.23 4.22
N GLU A 24 5.56 -8.69 4.88
CA GLU A 24 4.21 -8.63 4.31
C GLU A 24 4.13 -7.67 3.11
N ARG A 25 4.87 -6.56 3.15
CA ARG A 25 4.87 -5.59 2.04
C ARG A 25 5.49 -6.19 0.78
N THR A 26 6.59 -6.92 0.93
CA THR A 26 7.23 -7.61 -0.20
C THR A 26 6.39 -8.77 -0.72
N ALA A 27 5.74 -9.53 0.18
CA ALA A 27 4.80 -10.58 -0.20
C ALA A 27 3.61 -10.03 -1.01
N LYS A 28 3.03 -8.91 -0.58
CA LYS A 28 1.97 -8.21 -1.33
C LYS A 28 2.47 -7.73 -2.69
N ALA A 29 3.64 -7.11 -2.76
CA ALA A 29 4.21 -6.65 -4.03
C ALA A 29 4.48 -7.81 -5.01
N LYS A 30 4.94 -8.97 -4.51
CA LYS A 30 5.16 -10.16 -5.34
C LYS A 30 3.83 -10.71 -5.87
N THR A 31 2.83 -10.81 -5.01
CA THR A 31 1.47 -11.27 -5.38
C THR A 31 0.82 -10.34 -6.41
N GLN A 32 1.03 -9.03 -6.26
CA GLN A 32 0.55 -8.05 -7.22
C GLN A 32 1.19 -8.28 -8.59
N ARG A 33 2.53 -8.42 -8.64
CA ARG A 33 3.25 -8.67 -9.89
C ARG A 33 2.81 -9.96 -10.58
N THR A 34 2.57 -11.04 -9.84
CA THR A 34 2.06 -12.28 -10.42
C THR A 34 0.67 -12.11 -11.00
N THR A 35 -0.18 -11.32 -10.34
CA THR A 35 -1.53 -11.01 -10.84
C THR A 35 -1.46 -10.18 -12.12
N ASP A 36 -0.65 -9.12 -12.11
CA ASP A 36 -0.46 -8.24 -13.28
C ASP A 36 0.07 -9.04 -14.49
N ASN A 37 1.00 -9.98 -14.25
CA ASN A 37 1.52 -10.86 -15.30
C ASN A 37 0.42 -11.75 -15.90
N MET A 38 -0.41 -12.38 -15.06
CA MET A 38 -1.52 -13.22 -15.52
C MET A 38 -2.56 -12.40 -16.29
N GLU A 39 -2.86 -11.19 -15.83
CA GLU A 39 -3.80 -10.28 -16.49
C GLU A 39 -3.29 -9.90 -17.88
N CYS A 40 -2.04 -9.44 -17.99
CA CYS A 40 -1.44 -9.13 -19.28
C CYS A 40 -1.38 -10.34 -20.22
N SER A 41 -1.06 -11.54 -19.69
CA SER A 41 -1.13 -12.77 -20.50
C SER A 41 -2.54 -13.11 -20.95
N SER A 42 -3.56 -12.92 -20.09
CA SER A 42 -4.97 -13.17 -20.44
C SER A 42 -5.50 -12.20 -21.49
N LEU A 43 -4.95 -10.99 -21.54
CA LEU A 43 -5.23 -9.98 -22.57
C LEU A 43 -4.53 -10.28 -23.90
N GLY A 44 -3.77 -11.38 -23.98
CA GLY A 44 -3.08 -11.83 -25.20
C GLY A 44 -1.70 -11.24 -25.40
N PHE A 45 -1.12 -10.56 -24.41
CA PHE A 45 0.26 -10.08 -24.51
C PHE A 45 1.25 -11.21 -24.24
N ASN A 46 2.21 -11.36 -25.15
CA ASN A 46 3.25 -12.37 -25.02
C ASN A 46 4.35 -11.91 -24.05
N PRO A 47 4.81 -12.77 -23.12
CA PRO A 47 5.92 -12.42 -22.23
C PRO A 47 7.18 -12.07 -23.02
N ALA A 48 8.06 -11.27 -22.41
CA ALA A 48 9.30 -10.77 -23.00
C ALA A 48 9.12 -9.91 -24.27
N THR A 49 7.94 -9.31 -24.46
CA THR A 49 7.69 -8.31 -25.51
C THR A 49 7.54 -6.91 -24.93
N GLU A 50 7.79 -5.90 -25.75
CA GLU A 50 7.53 -4.50 -25.38
C GLU A 50 6.03 -4.28 -25.06
N GLY A 51 5.13 -4.93 -25.80
CA GLY A 51 3.69 -4.87 -25.55
C GLY A 51 3.32 -5.37 -24.14
N PHE A 52 3.93 -6.47 -23.70
CA PHE A 52 3.73 -6.98 -22.34
C PHE A 52 4.29 -6.05 -21.27
N ALA A 53 5.49 -5.49 -21.49
CA ALA A 53 6.06 -4.50 -20.59
C ALA A 53 5.17 -3.24 -20.49
N ASN A 54 4.61 -2.78 -21.61
CA ASN A 54 3.70 -1.66 -21.66
C ASN A 54 2.39 -1.97 -20.90
N CYS A 55 1.80 -3.15 -21.10
CA CYS A 55 0.63 -3.59 -20.33
C CYS A 55 0.87 -3.49 -18.82
N LEU A 56 1.99 -4.03 -18.33
CA LEU A 56 2.36 -3.95 -16.91
C LEU A 56 2.53 -2.51 -16.42
N LEU A 57 3.17 -1.65 -17.22
CA LEU A 57 3.36 -0.23 -16.90
C LEU A 57 2.03 0.51 -16.83
N ARG A 58 1.10 0.22 -17.75
CA ARG A 58 -0.26 0.79 -17.76
C ARG A 58 -1.05 0.37 -16.53
N LEU A 59 -1.04 -0.91 -16.16
CA LEU A 59 -1.70 -1.38 -14.93
C LEU A 59 -1.14 -0.69 -13.67
N LYS A 60 0.17 -0.45 -13.64
CA LYS A 60 0.82 0.30 -12.55
C LYS A 60 0.36 1.75 -12.52
N GLU A 61 0.28 2.40 -13.68
CA GLU A 61 -0.19 3.79 -13.82
C GLU A 61 -1.64 3.94 -13.36
N ILE A 62 -2.54 3.06 -13.82
CA ILE A 62 -3.96 3.05 -13.43
C ILE A 62 -4.09 2.96 -11.91
N ARG A 63 -3.38 2.04 -11.26
CA ARG A 63 -3.41 1.91 -9.79
C ARG A 63 -2.90 3.16 -9.07
N ALA A 64 -1.85 3.80 -9.59
CA ALA A 64 -1.35 5.05 -9.02
C ALA A 64 -2.41 6.17 -9.12
N GLN A 65 -3.10 6.25 -10.26
CA GLN A 65 -4.18 7.21 -10.47
C GLN A 65 -5.37 6.91 -9.55
N GLU A 66 -5.81 5.65 -9.44
CA GLU A 66 -6.88 5.25 -8.53
C GLU A 66 -6.55 5.54 -7.06
N ALA A 67 -5.31 5.30 -6.63
CA ALA A 67 -4.87 5.62 -5.28
C ALA A 67 -4.98 7.12 -5.01
N ARG A 68 -4.59 7.95 -5.99
CA ARG A 68 -4.75 9.41 -5.92
C ARG A 68 -6.22 9.82 -5.84
N THR A 69 -7.06 9.28 -6.71
CA THR A 69 -8.51 9.57 -6.72
C THR A 69 -9.18 9.13 -5.41
N ARG A 70 -8.83 7.95 -4.89
CA ARG A 70 -9.31 7.47 -3.58
C ARG A 70 -8.88 8.41 -2.45
N ALA A 71 -7.63 8.88 -2.46
CA ALA A 71 -7.15 9.83 -1.47
C ALA A 71 -7.96 11.15 -1.51
N LEU A 72 -8.19 11.70 -2.70
CA LEU A 72 -9.01 12.91 -2.88
C LEU A 72 -10.46 12.70 -2.42
N ASN A 73 -11.11 11.63 -2.84
CA ASN A 73 -12.48 11.29 -2.43
C ASN A 73 -12.59 11.14 -0.91
N ASN A 74 -11.61 10.51 -0.26
CA ASN A 74 -11.57 10.39 1.19
C ASN A 74 -11.41 11.76 1.86
N THR A 75 -10.56 12.64 1.34
CA THR A 75 -10.45 14.01 1.88
C THR A 75 -11.76 14.78 1.75
N GLN A 76 -12.48 14.63 0.64
CA GLN A 76 -13.77 15.28 0.43
C GLN A 76 -14.85 14.73 1.37
N ARG A 77 -14.95 13.40 1.52
CA ARG A 77 -15.91 12.78 2.47
C ARG A 77 -15.63 13.20 3.92
N ASN A 78 -14.36 13.31 4.29
CA ASN A 78 -13.95 13.66 5.65
C ASN A 78 -13.99 15.17 5.93
N ALA A 79 -14.22 16.01 4.91
CA ALA A 79 -14.30 17.46 5.05
C ALA A 79 -15.61 17.94 5.70
N PHE A 80 -16.67 17.12 5.71
CA PHE A 80 -18.01 17.49 6.21
C PHE A 80 -18.31 16.91 7.61
N SER A 81 -17.35 16.92 8.54
CA SER A 81 -17.62 16.52 9.93
C SER A 81 -17.85 17.77 10.80
N PRO A 82 -19.06 17.99 11.37
CA PRO A 82 -19.39 19.21 12.13
C PRO A 82 -18.52 19.46 13.37
N TRP A 83 -17.78 18.44 13.84
CA TRP A 83 -16.99 18.48 15.08
C TRP A 83 -15.47 18.42 14.87
N ARG A 84 -14.96 18.50 13.62
CA ARG A 84 -13.52 18.49 13.34
C ARG A 84 -13.00 19.91 13.05
N TRP A 85 -12.20 20.43 13.97
CA TRP A 85 -11.49 21.70 13.84
C TRP A 85 -10.54 21.74 12.62
N PRO A 86 -10.39 22.89 11.93
CA PRO A 86 -9.82 22.98 10.59
C PRO A 86 -8.29 23.12 10.63
N HIS A 87 -7.57 22.06 11.00
CA HIS A 87 -6.11 22.12 11.12
C HIS A 87 -5.35 21.03 10.38
N GLN A 88 -5.80 20.57 9.21
CA GLN A 88 -4.94 19.75 8.34
C GLN A 88 -5.22 20.04 6.86
N ARG A 89 -4.82 21.24 6.41
CA ARG A 89 -4.58 21.49 4.98
C ARG A 89 -3.06 21.51 4.78
N TYR A 90 -2.55 20.57 3.98
CA TYR A 90 -1.15 20.28 3.59
C TYR A 90 -0.35 19.42 4.59
N ARG A 91 0.37 18.35 4.19
CA ARG A 91 1.35 18.28 3.09
C ARG A 91 1.65 16.83 2.62
N TYR A 92 2.05 16.73 1.35
CA TYR A 92 2.25 15.58 0.47
C TYR A 92 3.14 14.41 0.94
N PRO A 93 2.88 13.17 0.47
CA PRO A 93 3.84 12.06 0.57
C PRO A 93 4.92 12.19 -0.53
N TYR A 94 6.17 12.28 -0.13
CA TYR A 94 7.34 12.23 -0.99
C TYR A 94 7.61 10.79 -1.44
N TRP A 95 7.90 10.58 -2.72
CA TRP A 95 8.36 9.29 -3.26
C TRP A 95 9.82 9.47 -3.70
N TYR A 96 10.73 8.63 -3.19
CA TYR A 96 12.13 8.51 -3.63
C TYR A 96 12.25 7.41 -4.70
#